data_AF-A0A1M5PU02-F1
#
_entry.id   AF-A0A1M5PU02-F1
#
_cell.length_a   1.000
_cell.length_b   1.000
_cell.length_c   1.000
_cell.angle_alpha   90.00
_cell.angle_beta   90.00
_cell.angle_gamma   90.00
#
_symmetry.space_group_name_H-M   'P 1'
#
loop_
_entity.id
_entity.type
_entity.pdbx_description
1 polymer ?
#
loop_
_entity_poly.entity_id
_entity_poly.type
_entity_poly.pdbx_seq_one_letter_code
_entity_poly.pdbx_strand_id
1 'polypeptide(L)' 'MKNLSKVQKTIFVLGVLATVAGLYGKFNAWEHNDYFPIFYVGLSFLWIPFLKSGRTCSLSYKKEA' A
#
# COMPACT_ATOMS: atom_id res chain seq x y z
N MET A 1 17.25 -6.79 -2.91
CA MET A 1 15.85 -6.29 -2.78
C MET A 1 14.92 -7.29 -3.45
N LYS A 2 14.01 -7.91 -2.69
CA LYS A 2 13.08 -8.92 -3.22
C LYS A 2 12.20 -8.24 -4.27
N ASN A 3 12.11 -8.79 -5.48
CA ASN A 3 11.31 -8.20 -6.56
C ASN A 3 9.86 -8.01 -6.11
N LEU A 4 9.42 -6.75 -6.06
CA LEU A 4 8.02 -6.39 -5.82
C LEU A 4 7.16 -6.96 -6.95
N SER A 5 6.10 -7.68 -6.60
CA SER A 5 5.15 -8.20 -7.58
C SER A 5 4.46 -7.05 -8.33
N LYS A 6 3.91 -7.30 -9.53
CA LYS A 6 3.16 -6.27 -10.28
C LYS A 6 2.09 -5.60 -9.42
N VAL A 7 1.38 -6.39 -8.61
CA VAL A 7 0.34 -5.89 -7.69
C VAL A 7 0.92 -4.97 -6.61
N GLN A 8 2.04 -5.35 -5.98
CA GLN A 8 2.69 -4.50 -4.98
C GLN A 8 3.20 -3.18 -5.60
N LYS A 9 3.73 -3.22 -6.83
CA LYS A 9 4.12 -2.01 -7.55
C LYS A 9 2.93 -1.11 -7.85
N THR A 10 1.80 -1.66 -8.29
CA THR A 10 0.57 -0.89 -8.53
C THR A 10 0.06 -0.23 -7.25
N ILE A 11 0.00 -0.97 -6.14
CA ILE A 11 -0.43 -0.44 -4.83
C ILE A 11 0.52 0.67 -4.38
N PHE A 12 1.83 0.50 -4.57
CA PHE A 12 2.82 1.53 -4.25
C PHE A 12 2.58 2.81 -5.04
N VAL A 13 2.39 2.72 -6.36
CA VAL A 13 2.13 3.87 -7.22
C VAL A 13 0.83 4.58 -6.83
N LEU A 14 -0.24 3.82 -6.56
CA LEU A 14 -1.50 4.38 -6.07
C LEU A 14 -1.34 5.11 -4.72
N GLY A 15 -0.53 4.53 -3.81
CA GLY A 15 -0.19 5.16 -2.55
C GLY A 15 0.53 6.49 -2.73
N VAL A 16 1.56 6.54 -3.59
CA VAL A 16 2.27 7.79 -3.94
C VAL A 16 1.30 8.84 -4.48
N LEU A 17 0.46 8.47 -5.45
CA LEU A 17 -0.50 9.40 -6.06
C LEU A 17 -1.49 9.96 -5.04
N ALA A 18 -2.06 9.11 -4.19
CA ALA A 18 -2.99 9.55 -3.14
C ALA A 18 -2.32 10.45 -2.09
N THR A 19 -1.09 10.13 -1.67
CA THR A 19 -0.33 10.99 -0.75
C THR A 19 -0.05 12.35 -1.36
N VAL A 20 0.38 12.41 -2.63
CA VAL A 20 0.61 13.67 -3.34
C VAL A 20 -0.69 14.46 -3.51
N ALA A 21 -1.80 13.80 -3.84
CA ALA A 21 -3.11 14.44 -3.94
C ALA A 21 -3.57 15.04 -2.61
N GLY A 22 -3.39 14.32 -1.49
CA GLY A 22 -3.70 14.83 -0.16
C GLY A 22 -2.82 16.03 0.25
N LEU A 23 -1.53 16.00 -0.07
CA LEU A 23 -0.62 17.15 0.10
C LEU A 23 -1.06 18.34 -0.75
N TYR A 24 -1.42 18.09 -2.02
CA TYR A 24 -1.94 19.11 -2.91
C TYR A 24 -3.21 19.76 -2.34
N GLY A 25 -4.16 18.96 -1.84
CA GLY A 25 -5.36 19.47 -1.17
C GLY A 25 -5.02 20.36 0.03
N LYS A 26 -4.06 19.95 0.87
CA LYS A 26 -3.57 20.77 1.98
C LYS A 26 -3.02 22.13 1.52
N PHE A 27 -2.22 22.16 0.44
CA PHE A 27 -1.64 23.41 -0.08
C PHE A 27 -2.67 24.29 -0.80
N ASN A 28 -3.77 23.72 -1.31
CA ASN A 28 -4.88 24.44 -1.92
C ASN A 28 -6.01 24.79 -0.95
N ALA A 29 -5.75 24.72 0.37
CA ALA A 29 -6.71 25.04 1.42
C ALA A 29 -8.03 24.25 1.35
N TRP A 30 -7.99 22.99 0.89
CA TRP A 30 -9.11 22.07 1.03
C TRP A 30 -9.46 21.90 2.51
N GLU A 31 -10.73 21.59 2.82
CA GLU A 31 -11.10 21.25 4.19
C GLU A 31 -10.32 20.02 4.66
N HIS A 32 -9.98 20.02 5.95
CA HIS A 32 -9.22 18.92 6.55
C HIS A 32 -9.91 17.56 6.33
N ASN A 33 -11.23 17.53 6.45
CA ASN A 33 -12.02 16.31 6.25
C ASN A 33 -11.97 15.77 4.82
N ASP A 34 -11.59 16.57 3.83
CA ASP A 34 -11.52 16.16 2.43
C ASP A 34 -10.13 15.65 2.05
N TYR A 35 -9.07 16.41 2.39
CA TYR A 35 -7.71 16.03 2.00
C TYR A 35 -7.08 15.00 2.95
N PHE A 36 -7.45 15.00 4.23
CA PHE A 36 -6.82 14.13 5.23
C PHE A 36 -7.10 12.64 5.00
N PRO A 37 -8.33 12.19 4.69
CA PRO A 37 -8.57 10.78 4.39
C PRO A 37 -7.77 10.30 3.17
N ILE A 38 -7.69 11.12 2.12
CA ILE A 38 -6.94 10.81 0.90
C ILE A 38 -5.45 10.66 1.23
N PHE A 39 -4.91 11.62 2.00
CA PHE A 39 -3.53 11.59 2.45
C PHE A 39 -3.21 10.35 3.32
N TYR A 40 -4.09 10.05 4.27
CA TYR A 40 -3.95 8.93 5.20
C TYR A 40 -4.00 7.57 4.49
N VAL A 41 -4.93 7.41 3.54
CA VAL A 41 -5.02 6.19 2.72
C VAL A 41 -3.77 6.04 1.83
N GLY A 42 -3.30 7.12 1.21
CA GLY A 42 -2.08 7.11 0.41
C GLY A 42 -0.86 6.67 1.22
N LEU A 43 -0.68 7.26 2.41
CA LEU A 43 0.40 6.88 3.35
C LEU A 43 0.30 5.42 3.76
N SER A 44 -0.91 4.94 4.04
CA SER A 44 -1.14 3.54 4.39
C SER A 44 -0.73 2.60 3.25
N PHE A 45 -1.06 2.94 2.01
CA PHE A 45 -0.72 2.16 0.82
C PHE A 45 0.78 2.18 0.47
N LEU A 46 1.54 3.19 0.90
CA LEU A 46 2.99 3.20 0.73
C LEU A 46 3.69 2.08 1.50
N TRP A 47 3.15 1.64 2.64
CA TRP A 47 3.79 0.62 3.48
C TRP A 47 3.40 -0.83 3.12
N ILE A 48 2.19 -1.05 2.59
CA ILE A 48 1.69 -2.36 2.12
C ILE A 48 2.66 -3.15 1.22
N PRO A 49 3.31 -2.56 0.20
CA PRO A 49 4.22 -3.31 -0.67
C PRO A 49 5.46 -3.86 0.06
N PHE A 50 5.84 -3.28 1.19
CA PHE A 50 6.96 -3.75 2.01
C PHE A 50 6.55 -4.87 2.98
N LEU A 51 5.25 -5.06 3.21
CA LEU A 51 4.77 -6.23 3.94
C LEU A 51 5.12 -7.49 3.16
N LYS A 52 5.78 -8.41 3.86
CA LYS A 52 6.16 -9.71 3.32
C LYS A 52 4.85 -10.43 2.96
N SER A 53 4.52 -10.53 1.67
CA SER A 53 3.40 -11.35 1.20
C SER A 53 3.70 -12.80 1.55
N GLY A 54 3.21 -13.24 2.71
CA GLY A 54 3.37 -14.59 3.23
C GLY A 54 2.40 -15.55 2.56
N ARG A 55 2.56 -15.80 1.26
CA ARG A 55 2.07 -17.07 0.68
C ARG A 55 3.15 -18.12 0.83
N THR A 56 3.39 -18.53 2.06
CA THR A 56 3.88 -19.87 2.36
C THR A 56 2.80 -20.55 3.19
N CYS A 57 1.65 -20.79 2.57
CA CYS A 57 0.98 -22.06 2.83
C CYS A 57 1.86 -23.13 2.18
N SER A 58 2.96 -23.48 2.83
CA SER A 58 3.54 -24.80 2.65
C SER A 58 2.48 -25.76 3.18
N LEU A 59 1.61 -26.23 2.29
CA LEU A 59 1.01 -27.57 2.39
C LEU A 59 2.19 -28.54 2.40
N SER A 60 2.89 -28.62 3.54
CA SER A 60 3.80 -29.71 3.83
C SER A 60 2.92 -30.93 3.96
N TYR A 61 2.79 -31.65 2.85
CA TYR A 61 2.53 -33.07 2.83
C TYR A 61 3.34 -33.74 3.95
N LYS A 62 2.68 -34.12 5.03
CA LYS A 62 3.06 -35.31 5.78
C LYS A 62 1.91 -36.30 5.64
N LYS A 63 2.04 -37.14 4.62
CA LYS A 63 1.57 -38.52 4.69
C LYS A 63 2.37 -39.16 5.82
N GLU A 64 1.73 -39.42 6.94
CA GLU A 64 2.19 -40.49 7.83
C GLU A 64 1.65 -41.78 7.21
N ALA A 65 2.58 -42.56 6.65
CA ALA A 65 2.41 -43.95 6.28
C ALA A 65 2.91 -44.81 7.44
#